data_AF-A0AA38GDA5-F1
#
_entry.id   AF-A0AA38GDA5-F1
#
_cell.length_a   1.000
_cell.length_b   1.000
_cell.length_c   1.000
_cell.angle_alpha   90.00
_cell.angle_beta   90.00
_cell.angle_gamma   90.00
#
_symmetry.space_group_name_H-M   'P 1'
#
loop_
_entity.id
_entity.type
_entity.pdbx_description
1 polymer ?
#
loop_
_entity_poly.entity_id
_entity_poly.type
_entity_poly.pdbx_seq_one_letter_code
_entity_poly.pdbx_strand_id
1 'polypeptide(L)'
;VSLDVNATYTITQNKELALVMRVIPRNKPTPVCLAQHTYWNLADHNSSRTILDNKVKIWASSYTSVDQHLIPTWAVVLVKRTPYDFNKDATIERKINNVPRGYDINMALDPPKKNPGLRHVVRVKDDFSGRILNLLKTAPGLQFYSSNMLKTTVGKGDAIYGKYSALALETQTFPL
;
A
#
# COMPACT_ATOMS: atom_id res chain seq x y z
N VAL A 1 12.21 18.54 18.55
CA VAL A 1 12.94 18.41 17.27
C VAL A 1 12.22 19.26 16.24
N SER A 2 12.93 19.94 15.33
CA SER A 2 12.33 20.70 14.23
C SER A 2 12.72 20.08 12.89
N LEU A 3 11.76 19.92 11.98
CA LEU A 3 11.92 19.31 10.66
C LEU A 3 11.35 20.22 9.58
N ASP A 4 12.11 20.46 8.52
CA ASP A 4 11.57 21.03 7.29
C ASP A 4 11.10 19.87 6.40
N VAL A 5 9.80 19.84 6.09
CA VAL A 5 9.18 18.77 5.31
C VAL A 5 8.59 19.35 4.03
N ASN A 6 8.91 18.74 2.88
CA ASN A 6 8.33 19.10 1.60
C ASN A 6 7.77 17.86 0.90
N ALA A 7 6.54 17.99 0.40
CA ALA A 7 5.91 17.01 -0.49
C ALA A 7 5.61 17.70 -1.82
N THR A 8 6.28 17.26 -2.89
CA THR A 8 6.06 17.78 -4.24
C THR A 8 5.29 16.76 -5.07
N TYR A 9 4.15 17.20 -5.59
CA TYR A 9 3.28 16.43 -6.47
C TYR A 9 3.45 16.90 -7.92
N THR A 10 3.69 15.97 -8.82
CA THR A 10 3.80 16.25 -10.27
C THR A 10 2.90 15.29 -11.03
N ILE A 11 2.00 15.84 -11.85
CA ILE A 11 1.21 15.07 -12.81
C ILE A 11 1.86 15.23 -14.18
N THR A 12 2.22 14.12 -14.81
CA THR A 12 2.80 14.12 -16.16
C THR A 12 1.71 13.88 -17.21
N GLN A 13 2.00 14.23 -18.46
CA GLN A 13 1.10 13.93 -19.60
C GLN A 13 0.90 12.42 -19.81
N ASN A 14 1.80 11.57 -19.27
CA ASN A 14 1.74 10.12 -19.39
C ASN A 14 0.86 9.44 -18.33
N LYS A 15 -0.05 10.20 -17.69
CA LYS A 15 -0.95 9.70 -16.62
C LYS A 15 -0.19 9.18 -15.40
N GLU A 16 0.96 9.78 -15.11
CA GLU A 16 1.76 9.45 -13.93
C GLU A 16 1.58 10.54 -12.87
N LEU A 17 1.40 10.10 -11.63
CA LEU A 17 1.46 10.95 -10.45
C LEU A 17 2.77 10.63 -9.71
N ALA A 18 3.72 11.56 -9.76
CA ALA A 18 4.95 11.46 -8.98
C ALA A 18 4.80 12.23 -7.66
N LEU A 19 5.22 11.61 -6.56
CA LEU A 19 5.34 12.23 -5.25
C LEU A 19 6.80 12.15 -4.80
N VAL A 20 7.41 13.30 -4.56
CA VAL A 20 8.74 13.40 -3.95
C VAL A 20 8.58 14.00 -2.56
N MET A 21 8.98 13.24 -1.54
CA MET A 21 8.96 13.68 -0.14
C MET A 21 10.39 13.91 0.34
N ARG A 22 10.68 15.07 0.90
CA ARG A 22 12.00 15.45 1.44
C ARG A 22 11.85 15.95 2.87
N VAL A 23 12.79 15.55 3.73
CA VAL A 23 12.85 15.99 5.13
C VAL A 23 14.26 16.41 5.48
N ILE A 24 14.39 17.55 6.15
CA ILE A 24 15.66 18.09 6.65
C ILE A 24 15.53 18.36 8.15
N PRO A 25 16.26 17.65 9.04
CA PRO A 25 16.27 17.96 10.46
C PRO A 25 17.10 19.22 10.73
N ARG A 26 16.57 20.12 11.57
CA ARG A 26 17.21 21.43 11.81
C ARG A 26 18.13 21.48 13.03
N ASN A 27 17.84 20.68 14.05
CA ASN A 27 18.49 20.84 15.36
C ASN A 27 18.92 19.53 16.06
N LYS A 28 18.34 18.38 15.70
CA LYS A 28 18.69 17.09 16.31
C LYS A 28 18.36 15.92 15.38
N PRO A 29 19.18 14.84 15.36
CA PRO A 29 18.79 13.58 14.74
C PRO A 29 17.47 13.04 15.28
N THR A 30 16.62 12.54 14.39
CA THR A 30 15.32 11.95 14.73
C THR A 30 14.92 10.90 13.70
N PRO A 31 14.20 9.83 14.09
CA PRO A 31 13.56 8.95 13.11
C PRO A 31 12.51 9.72 12.31
N VAL A 32 12.38 9.37 11.02
CA VAL A 32 11.41 9.93 10.08
C VAL A 32 10.92 8.80 9.17
N CYS A 33 9.60 8.65 9.07
CA CYS A 33 8.95 7.83 8.06
C CYS A 33 7.79 8.64 7.49
N LEU A 34 7.81 8.87 6.18
CA LEU A 34 6.71 9.53 5.46
C LEU A 34 6.03 8.52 4.55
N ALA A 35 4.71 8.65 4.47
CA ALA A 35 3.83 7.80 3.69
C ALA A 35 2.72 8.66 3.06
N GLN A 36 2.11 8.14 2.00
CA GLN A 36 0.88 8.69 1.45
C GLN A 36 -0.26 7.69 1.64
N HIS A 37 -1.28 8.12 2.37
CA HIS A 37 -2.41 7.28 2.78
C HIS A 37 -3.62 7.37 1.83
N THR A 38 -3.37 7.29 0.52
CA THR A 38 -4.43 7.36 -0.50
C THR A 38 -5.18 6.03 -0.58
N TYR A 39 -6.51 6.11 -0.59
CA TYR A 39 -7.42 5.00 -0.80
C TYR A 39 -7.79 4.88 -2.29
N TRP A 40 -7.42 3.78 -2.92
CA TRP A 40 -7.65 3.50 -4.34
C TRP A 40 -8.80 2.52 -4.55
N ASN A 41 -9.80 2.92 -5.34
CA ASN A 41 -10.75 2.01 -5.96
C ASN A 41 -10.70 2.23 -7.48
N LEU A 42 -10.21 1.23 -8.20
CA LEU A 42 -10.01 1.31 -9.65
C LEU A 42 -11.34 1.26 -10.41
N ALA A 43 -12.42 0.77 -9.79
CA ALA A 43 -13.76 0.76 -10.37
C ALA A 43 -14.51 2.10 -10.24
N ASP A 44 -13.87 3.14 -9.66
CA ASP A 44 -14.44 4.44 -9.24
C ASP A 44 -14.69 4.53 -7.72
N HIS A 45 -14.56 5.73 -7.15
CA HIS A 45 -14.76 5.93 -5.70
C HIS A 45 -16.22 5.74 -5.26
N ASN A 46 -17.19 6.01 -6.13
CA ASN A 46 -18.61 5.83 -5.86
C ASN A 46 -19.14 4.51 -6.44
N SER A 47 -18.24 3.60 -6.82
CA SER A 47 -18.61 2.27 -7.27
C SER A 47 -19.16 1.46 -6.10
N SER A 48 -20.22 0.68 -6.35
CA SER A 48 -20.67 -0.35 -5.41
C SER A 48 -19.73 -1.57 -5.35
N ARG A 49 -18.72 -1.63 -6.24
CA ARG A 49 -17.72 -2.69 -6.27
C ARG A 49 -16.64 -2.44 -5.21
N THR A 50 -16.31 -3.50 -4.50
CA THR A 50 -15.17 -3.53 -3.57
C THR A 50 -13.87 -3.87 -4.30
N ILE A 51 -12.76 -3.76 -3.59
CA ILE A 51 -11.44 -4.17 -4.08
C ILE A 51 -11.24 -5.69 -4.11
N LEU A 52 -12.22 -6.50 -3.71
CA LEU A 52 -12.08 -7.96 -3.62
C LEU A 52 -11.75 -8.62 -4.97
N ASP A 53 -12.33 -8.10 -6.06
CA ASP A 53 -12.09 -8.57 -7.43
C ASP A 53 -10.77 -8.06 -8.03
N ASN A 54 -10.08 -7.10 -7.38
CA ASN A 54 -8.84 -6.56 -7.89
C ASN A 54 -7.75 -7.64 -7.87
N LYS A 55 -7.05 -7.79 -9.00
CA LYS A 55 -5.87 -8.63 -9.13
C LYS A 55 -4.65 -7.83 -8.68
N VAL A 56 -3.97 -8.34 -7.66
CA VAL A 56 -2.80 -7.70 -7.07
C VAL A 56 -1.57 -8.56 -7.29
N LYS A 57 -0.47 -7.89 -7.60
CA LYS A 57 0.89 -8.44 -7.55
C LYS A 57 1.77 -7.48 -6.75
N ILE A 58 2.50 -8.03 -5.79
CA ILE A 58 3.46 -7.32 -4.95
C ILE A 58 4.80 -8.04 -5.06
N TRP A 59 5.85 -7.30 -5.42
CA TRP A 59 7.21 -7.84 -5.47
C TRP A 59 7.83 -7.81 -4.07
N ALA A 60 7.41 -8.78 -3.24
CA ALA A 60 7.83 -8.96 -1.86
C ALA A 60 7.89 -10.44 -1.51
N SER A 61 9.08 -10.93 -1.16
CA SER A 61 9.29 -12.30 -0.71
C SER A 61 8.97 -12.47 0.79
N SER A 62 8.85 -11.36 1.53
CA SER A 62 8.61 -11.36 2.98
C SER A 62 7.66 -10.25 3.42
N TYR A 63 7.18 -10.33 4.66
CA TYR A 63 6.42 -9.29 5.36
C TYR A 63 6.87 -9.21 6.82
N THR A 64 6.61 -8.09 7.48
CA THR A 64 6.87 -7.95 8.93
C THR A 64 5.62 -8.40 9.69
N SER A 65 5.71 -9.48 10.46
CA SER A 65 4.57 -9.97 11.23
C SER A 65 4.18 -9.01 12.35
N VAL A 66 2.90 -9.07 12.73
CA VAL A 66 2.32 -8.26 13.80
C VAL A 66 1.64 -9.16 14.83
N ASP A 67 1.49 -8.63 16.05
CA ASP A 67 0.70 -9.29 17.09
C ASP A 67 -0.81 -9.03 16.92
N GLN A 68 -1.60 -9.49 17.89
CA GLN A 68 -3.06 -9.29 17.92
C GLN A 68 -3.48 -7.81 18.01
N HIS A 69 -2.59 -6.89 18.38
CA HIS A 69 -2.83 -5.46 18.45
C HIS A 69 -2.29 -4.70 17.22
N LEU A 70 -1.81 -5.43 16.19
CA LEU A 70 -1.15 -4.89 15.00
C LEU A 70 0.22 -4.24 15.29
N ILE A 71 0.83 -4.55 16.44
CA ILE A 71 2.18 -4.09 16.77
C ILE A 71 3.18 -4.99 16.04
N PRO A 72 4.15 -4.44 15.29
CA PRO A 72 5.20 -5.23 14.65
C PRO A 72 5.97 -6.07 15.67
N THR A 73 6.09 -7.38 15.39
CA THR A 73 6.92 -8.28 16.21
C THR A 73 8.38 -8.28 15.76
N TRP A 74 8.72 -7.48 14.75
CA TRP A 74 10.04 -7.37 14.12
C TRP A 74 10.50 -8.60 13.32
N ALA A 75 9.76 -9.69 13.39
CA ALA A 75 10.05 -10.88 12.59
C ALA A 75 9.71 -10.62 11.11
N VAL A 76 10.70 -10.82 10.24
CA VAL A 76 10.53 -10.79 8.79
C VAL A 76 10.28 -12.22 8.33
N VAL A 77 9.04 -12.49 7.89
CA VAL A 77 8.56 -13.85 7.58
C VAL A 77 8.33 -13.96 6.08
N LEU A 78 8.68 -15.11 5.50
CA LEU A 78 8.43 -15.39 4.09
C LEU A 78 6.93 -15.36 3.79
N VAL A 79 6.55 -14.75 2.66
CA VAL A 79 5.15 -14.77 2.22
C VAL A 79 4.76 -16.14 1.66
N LYS A 80 5.73 -16.94 1.19
CA LYS A 80 5.48 -18.23 0.53
C LYS A 80 4.62 -19.13 1.41
N ARG A 81 3.55 -19.70 0.83
CA ARG A 81 2.55 -20.53 1.53
C ARG A 81 1.76 -19.79 2.63
N THR A 82 1.71 -18.47 2.57
CA THR A 82 0.84 -17.65 3.42
C THR A 82 -0.21 -16.92 2.57
N PRO A 83 -1.27 -16.37 3.19
CA PRO A 83 -2.24 -15.54 2.49
C PRO A 83 -1.60 -14.30 1.86
N TYR A 84 -0.47 -13.82 2.40
CA TYR A 84 0.25 -12.63 1.93
C TYR A 84 1.09 -12.86 0.64
N ASP A 85 1.09 -14.06 0.05
CA ASP A 85 1.89 -14.36 -1.15
C ASP A 85 1.32 -13.76 -2.45
N PHE A 86 1.57 -12.48 -2.70
CA PHE A 86 1.19 -11.78 -3.94
C PHE A 86 2.33 -11.73 -4.98
N ASN A 87 3.31 -12.64 -4.93
CA ASN A 87 4.40 -12.67 -5.93
C ASN A 87 3.92 -13.03 -7.35
N LYS A 88 2.74 -13.64 -7.44
CA LYS A 88 1.98 -13.85 -8.68
C LYS A 88 0.65 -13.13 -8.56
N ASP A 89 0.08 -12.74 -9.71
CA ASP A 89 -1.24 -12.12 -9.74
C ASP A 89 -2.27 -13.02 -9.06
N ALA A 90 -2.98 -12.45 -8.08
CA ALA A 90 -4.08 -13.10 -7.39
C ALA A 90 -5.15 -12.06 -7.04
N THR A 91 -6.41 -12.46 -7.08
CA THR A 91 -7.50 -11.62 -6.56
C THR A 91 -7.35 -11.48 -5.04
N ILE A 92 -7.76 -10.34 -4.52
CA ILE A 92 -7.76 -10.12 -3.07
C ILE A 92 -8.67 -11.13 -2.38
N GLU A 93 -9.87 -11.35 -2.92
CA GLU A 93 -10.85 -12.30 -2.41
C GLU A 93 -10.26 -13.69 -2.15
N ARG A 94 -9.52 -14.23 -3.12
CA ARG A 94 -8.92 -15.58 -3.05
C ARG A 94 -8.04 -15.78 -1.82
N LYS A 95 -7.42 -14.71 -1.32
CA LYS A 95 -6.43 -14.77 -0.24
C LYS A 95 -6.95 -14.22 1.07
N ILE A 96 -7.74 -13.13 1.03
CA ILE A 96 -8.17 -12.38 2.21
C ILE A 96 -9.07 -13.19 3.15
N ASN A 97 -9.77 -14.21 2.65
CA ASN A 97 -10.57 -15.11 3.49
C ASN A 97 -9.74 -15.86 4.55
N ASN A 98 -8.43 -16.00 4.32
CA ASN A 98 -7.50 -16.56 5.30
C ASN A 98 -6.87 -15.50 6.23
N VAL A 99 -7.34 -14.25 6.14
CA VAL A 99 -6.92 -13.12 6.98
C VAL A 99 -8.20 -12.46 7.52
N PRO A 100 -8.81 -12.99 8.61
CA PRO A 100 -10.15 -12.59 9.05
C PRO A 100 -10.31 -11.08 9.31
N ARG A 101 -9.22 -10.42 9.71
CA ARG A 101 -9.18 -8.97 9.98
C ARG A 101 -8.99 -8.11 8.73
N GLY A 102 -8.78 -8.71 7.56
CA GLY A 102 -8.31 -8.03 6.35
C GLY A 102 -6.81 -7.76 6.39
N TYR A 103 -6.28 -7.26 5.28
CA TYR A 103 -4.88 -6.84 5.21
C TYR A 103 -4.67 -5.52 5.92
N ASP A 104 -3.71 -5.51 6.82
CA ASP A 104 -3.10 -4.34 7.44
C ASP A 104 -1.67 -4.75 7.84
N ILE A 105 -0.80 -4.82 6.84
CA ILE A 105 0.51 -5.46 6.98
C ILE A 105 1.57 -4.73 6.17
N ASN A 106 2.78 -4.61 6.72
CA ASN A 106 3.93 -4.13 5.97
C ASN A 106 4.58 -5.28 5.19
N MET A 107 4.53 -5.17 3.87
CA MET A 107 5.22 -6.04 2.92
C MET A 107 6.69 -5.59 2.83
N ALA A 108 7.62 -6.51 3.11
CA ALA A 108 9.05 -6.26 2.96
C ALA A 108 9.41 -6.45 1.48
N LEU A 109 9.48 -5.33 0.75
CA LEU A 109 9.65 -5.34 -0.70
C LEU A 109 11.05 -5.86 -1.07
N ASP A 110 11.12 -6.66 -2.12
CA ASP A 110 12.39 -7.25 -2.55
C ASP A 110 13.42 -6.15 -2.86
N PRO A 111 14.68 -6.36 -2.48
CA PRO A 111 15.74 -5.41 -2.81
C PRO A 111 15.88 -5.30 -4.33
N PRO A 112 16.29 -4.12 -4.85
CA PRO A 112 16.52 -3.97 -6.28
C PRO A 112 17.63 -4.91 -6.74
N LYS A 113 17.44 -5.56 -7.89
CA LYS A 113 18.49 -6.39 -8.51
C LYS A 113 19.68 -5.55 -8.99
N LYS A 114 19.44 -4.29 -9.40
CA LYS A 114 20.45 -3.31 -9.84
C LYS A 114 19.97 -1.90 -9.47
N ASN A 115 20.82 -1.12 -8.79
CA ASN A 115 20.63 0.27 -8.30
C ASN A 115 19.45 0.49 -7.32
N PRO A 116 19.62 1.16 -6.17
CA PRO A 116 18.54 1.49 -5.21
C PRO A 116 17.44 2.46 -5.70
N GLY A 117 17.45 2.85 -6.98
CA GLY A 117 16.51 3.80 -7.57
C GLY A 117 15.03 3.37 -7.60
N LEU A 118 14.24 4.20 -8.26
CA LEU A 118 12.79 4.02 -8.44
C LEU A 118 12.50 2.70 -9.17
N ARG A 119 11.68 1.82 -8.57
CA ARG A 119 11.34 0.52 -9.15
C ARG A 119 9.88 0.13 -8.95
N HIS A 120 9.34 -0.62 -9.90
CA HIS A 120 7.97 -1.14 -9.86
C HIS A 120 7.83 -2.22 -8.79
N VAL A 121 6.85 -2.08 -7.89
CA VAL A 121 6.66 -2.98 -6.74
C VAL A 121 5.25 -3.39 -6.44
N VAL A 122 4.25 -2.73 -7.01
CA VAL A 122 2.85 -3.16 -6.94
C VAL A 122 2.21 -2.96 -8.29
N ARG A 123 1.44 -3.95 -8.72
CA ARG A 123 0.44 -3.79 -9.76
C ARG A 123 -0.91 -4.15 -9.19
N VAL A 124 -1.89 -3.26 -9.37
CA VAL A 124 -3.31 -3.54 -9.13
C VAL A 124 -4.03 -3.43 -10.46
N LYS A 125 -4.80 -4.47 -10.81
CA LYS A 125 -5.65 -4.48 -12.00
C LYS A 125 -7.10 -4.70 -11.58
N ASP A 126 -7.98 -3.90 -12.14
CA ASP A 126 -9.42 -4.11 -12.07
C ASP A 126 -9.93 -4.51 -13.46
N ASP A 127 -10.39 -5.75 -13.59
CA ASP A 127 -10.84 -6.27 -14.88
C ASP A 127 -12.17 -5.63 -15.33
N PHE A 128 -12.97 -5.11 -14.39
CA PHE A 128 -14.25 -4.46 -14.70
C PHE A 128 -14.06 -3.12 -15.41
N SER A 129 -13.24 -2.21 -14.86
CA SER A 129 -12.94 -0.91 -15.47
C SER A 129 -11.83 -0.98 -16.53
N GLY A 130 -11.06 -2.08 -16.56
CA GLY A 130 -9.86 -2.21 -17.38
C GLY A 130 -8.67 -1.37 -16.89
N ARG A 131 -8.78 -0.67 -15.76
CA ARG A 131 -7.73 0.20 -15.22
C ARG A 131 -6.62 -0.61 -14.55
N ILE A 132 -5.40 -0.08 -14.62
CA ILE A 132 -4.21 -0.64 -13.98
C ILE A 132 -3.50 0.47 -13.23
N LEU A 133 -3.23 0.24 -11.95
CA LEU A 133 -2.34 1.05 -11.12
C LEU A 133 -1.00 0.33 -11.00
N ASN A 134 0.07 0.95 -11.51
CA ASN A 134 1.44 0.49 -11.27
C ASN A 134 2.10 1.45 -10.27
N LEU A 135 2.65 0.92 -9.19
CA LEU A 135 3.31 1.71 -8.15
C LEU A 135 4.82 1.50 -8.20
N LEU A 136 5.54 2.60 -8.36
CA LEU A 136 7.00 2.63 -8.32
C LEU A 136 7.47 3.35 -7.07
N LYS A 137 8.58 2.90 -6.47
CA LYS A 137 9.10 3.49 -5.22
C LYS A 137 10.59 3.25 -4.98
N THR A 138 11.12 4.00 -4.03
CA THR A 138 12.49 3.89 -3.48
C THR A 138 12.53 3.28 -2.06
N ALA A 139 11.51 3.51 -1.23
CA ALA A 139 11.38 3.02 0.17
C ALA A 139 11.53 1.49 0.31
N PRO A 140 11.87 0.90 1.47
CA PRO A 140 12.04 -0.56 1.58
C PRO A 140 10.73 -1.33 1.77
N GLY A 141 9.69 -0.71 2.33
CA GLY A 141 8.42 -1.36 2.68
C GLY A 141 7.21 -0.82 1.93
N LEU A 142 6.09 -1.52 2.10
CA LEU A 142 4.77 -1.14 1.63
C LEU A 142 3.74 -1.56 2.67
N GLN A 143 3.03 -0.62 3.29
CA GLN A 143 1.79 -0.96 3.99
C GLN A 143 0.75 -1.36 2.94
N PHE A 144 0.25 -2.58 3.05
CA PHE A 144 -0.86 -3.08 2.25
C PHE A 144 -2.09 -3.15 3.13
N TYR A 145 -2.99 -2.18 2.96
CA TYR A 145 -4.18 -2.04 3.77
C TYR A 145 -5.45 -2.15 2.92
N SER A 146 -6.41 -2.94 3.43
CA SER A 146 -7.61 -3.32 2.70
C SER A 146 -8.87 -2.55 3.09
N SER A 147 -8.76 -1.45 3.84
CA SER A 147 -9.94 -0.71 4.34
C SER A 147 -10.85 -1.54 5.24
N ASN A 148 -10.30 -2.55 5.92
CA ASN A 148 -11.06 -3.47 6.75
C ASN A 148 -11.71 -2.83 8.00
N MET A 149 -11.29 -1.61 8.37
CA MET A 149 -11.84 -0.86 9.50
C MET A 149 -12.87 0.21 9.09
N LEU A 150 -13.01 0.49 7.79
CA LEU A 150 -14.05 1.41 7.31
C LEU A 150 -15.42 0.78 7.51
N LYS A 151 -16.37 1.56 8.03
CA LYS A 151 -17.76 1.13 8.27
C LYS A 151 -18.72 1.83 7.33
N THR A 152 -19.01 3.10 7.60
CA THR A 152 -19.98 3.92 6.87
C THR A 152 -19.50 5.36 6.83
N THR A 153 -18.37 5.59 6.16
CA THR A 153 -17.83 6.94 6.01
C THR A 153 -18.52 7.63 4.84
N VAL A 154 -19.17 8.76 5.07
CA VAL A 154 -19.73 9.58 3.99
C VAL A 154 -18.58 10.27 3.27
N GLY A 155 -18.42 9.95 1.99
CA GLY A 155 -17.39 10.43 1.10
C GLY A 155 -17.86 11.51 0.13
N LYS A 156 -17.11 11.70 -0.94
CA LYS A 156 -17.44 12.70 -1.97
C LYS A 156 -18.74 12.32 -2.69
N GLY A 157 -19.61 13.31 -2.90
CA GLY A 157 -20.89 13.11 -3.60
C GLY A 157 -21.81 12.11 -2.89
N ASP A 158 -21.81 12.13 -1.55
CA ASP A 158 -22.60 11.26 -0.68
C ASP A 158 -22.33 9.74 -0.81
N ALA A 159 -21.23 9.38 -1.48
CA ALA A 159 -20.77 8.00 -1.58
C ALA A 159 -20.49 7.41 -0.19
N ILE A 160 -20.93 6.17 0.08
CA ILE A 160 -20.65 5.50 1.36
C ILE A 160 -19.42 4.59 1.23
N TYR A 161 -18.33 4.95 1.91
CA TYR A 161 -17.12 4.13 1.97
C TYR A 161 -17.18 3.17 3.16
N GLY A 162 -17.20 1.88 2.85
CA GLY A 162 -17.27 0.80 3.83
C GLY A 162 -16.11 -0.20 3.72
N LYS A 163 -16.27 -1.32 4.40
CA LYS A 163 -15.28 -2.39 4.44
C LYS A 163 -14.90 -2.84 3.02
N TYR A 164 -13.60 -2.91 2.73
CA TYR A 164 -13.06 -3.28 1.43
C TYR A 164 -13.41 -2.34 0.27
N SER A 165 -13.84 -1.10 0.54
CA SER A 165 -14.16 -0.15 -0.54
C SER A 165 -12.93 0.32 -1.33
N ALA A 166 -11.72 0.20 -0.77
CA ALA A 166 -10.50 0.69 -1.40
C ALA A 166 -9.24 0.02 -0.82
N LEU A 167 -8.10 0.21 -1.50
CA LEU A 167 -6.77 -0.17 -1.05
C LEU A 167 -5.97 1.06 -0.63
N ALA A 168 -5.26 1.00 0.49
CA ALA A 168 -4.12 1.90 0.73
C ALA A 168 -2.81 1.15 0.48
N LEU A 169 -1.90 1.82 -0.22
CA LEU A 169 -0.62 1.30 -0.71
C LEU A 169 0.50 2.27 -0.30
N GLU A 170 0.92 2.18 0.94
CA GLU A 170 1.77 3.20 1.55
C GLU A 170 3.22 2.78 1.46
N THR A 171 4.00 3.41 0.59
CA THR A 171 5.43 3.12 0.49
C THR A 171 6.14 3.79 1.66
N GLN A 172 6.82 3.00 2.49
CA GLN A 172 7.33 3.46 3.78
C GLN A 172 8.60 2.72 4.21
N THR A 173 9.23 3.16 5.30
CA THR A 173 10.17 2.30 6.02
C THR A 173 9.41 1.24 6.81
N PHE A 174 10.10 0.22 7.33
CA PHE A 174 9.42 -0.77 8.16
C PHE A 174 8.85 -0.09 9.42
N PRO A 175 7.63 -0.44 9.83
CA PRO A 175 7.04 0.11 11.03
C PRO A 175 7.90 -0.29 12.23
N LEU A 176 8.18 0.71 13.08
CA LEU A 176 8.89 0.53 14.34
C LEU A 176 7.90 0.27 15.49
#